data_AF-A0A1X7ULQ7-F1
#
_entry.id   AF-A0A1X7ULQ7-F1
#
_cell.length_a   1.000
_cell.length_b   1.000
_cell.length_c   1.000
_cell.angle_alpha   90.00
_cell.angle_beta   90.00
_cell.angle_gamma   90.00
#
_symmetry.space_group_name_H-M   'P 1'
#
loop_
_entity.id
_entity.type
_entity.pdbx_description
1 polymer ?
#
loop_
_entity_poly.entity_id
_entity_poly.type
_entity_poly.pdbx_seq_one_letter_code
_entity_poly.pdbx_strand_id
1 'polypeptide(L)'
;VLFGGLGTDDDAKTTANSNIYVLEISISTVFWQCIKKPEAIDQWPVGRYYHAGAIITGSDCPMLVISGGWDKNNDTLDDCWILNITQHSWIKLDVPHSVNKRYSHSLSVFIMSPHCVWIISVGGAIDRNFTYVLNPNTVMQTEL
;
A
#
# COMPACT_ATOMS: atom_id res chain seq x y z
N VAL A 1 -0.84 5.57 -10.07
CA VAL A 1 0.21 5.47 -9.04
C VAL A 1 0.57 4.00 -8.84
N LEU A 2 1.85 3.68 -8.69
CA LEU A 2 2.36 2.36 -8.36
C LEU A 2 3.28 2.47 -7.16
N PHE A 3 3.25 1.46 -6.29
CA PHE A 3 4.13 1.32 -5.14
C PHE A 3 4.43 -0.17 -4.93
N GLY A 4 5.63 -0.50 -4.46
CA GLY A 4 6.01 -1.88 -4.21
C GLY A 4 6.37 -2.68 -5.47
N GLY A 5 6.30 -4.00 -5.34
CA GLY A 5 6.70 -4.96 -6.36
C GLY A 5 8.15 -5.43 -6.19
N LEU A 6 8.50 -6.46 -6.95
CA LEU A 6 9.85 -7.00 -7.04
C LEU A 6 10.46 -6.59 -8.38
N GLY A 7 11.63 -5.96 -8.32
CA GLY A 7 12.50 -5.76 -9.47
C GLY A 7 13.72 -6.65 -9.37
N THR A 8 14.21 -7.13 -10.51
CA THR A 8 15.50 -7.82 -10.61
C THR A 8 16.43 -6.91 -11.39
N ASP A 9 17.61 -6.62 -10.84
CA ASP A 9 18.65 -5.86 -11.55
C ASP A 9 19.46 -6.76 -12.49
N ASP A 10 20.37 -6.14 -13.26
CA ASP A 10 21.22 -6.85 -14.23
C ASP A 10 22.15 -7.89 -13.57
N ASP A 11 22.40 -7.77 -12.27
CA ASP A 11 23.16 -8.70 -11.44
C ASP A 11 22.29 -9.83 -10.85
N ALA A 12 21.04 -9.97 -11.33
CA ALA A 12 20.03 -10.93 -10.88
C ALA A 12 19.63 -10.79 -9.41
N LYS A 13 19.87 -9.63 -8.78
CA LYS A 13 19.47 -9.37 -7.41
C LYS A 13 18.03 -8.88 -7.37
N THR A 14 17.17 -9.65 -6.72
CA THR A 14 15.78 -9.27 -6.48
C THR A 14 15.68 -8.27 -5.34
N THR A 15 15.05 -7.12 -5.58
CA THR A 15 14.84 -6.07 -4.58
C THR A 15 13.38 -5.66 -4.52
N ALA A 16 12.84 -5.60 -3.29
CA ALA A 16 11.52 -5.06 -3.05
C ALA A 16 11.54 -3.52 -3.18
N ASN A 17 10.65 -2.98 -4.00
CA ASN A 17 10.65 -1.56 -4.35
C ASN A 17 9.89 -0.72 -3.31
N SER A 18 10.40 0.46 -2.98
CA SER A 18 9.75 1.44 -2.09
C SER A 18 9.55 2.82 -2.75
N ASN A 19 9.89 2.98 -4.02
CA ASN A 19 9.64 4.21 -4.75
C ASN A 19 8.17 4.29 -5.14
N ILE A 20 7.68 5.52 -5.28
CA ILE A 20 6.38 5.80 -5.85
C ILE A 20 6.60 6.08 -7.34
N TYR A 21 5.82 5.42 -8.20
CA TYR A 21 5.78 5.75 -9.62
C TYR A 21 4.42 6.34 -9.96
N VAL A 22 4.42 7.56 -10.49
CA VAL A 22 3.22 8.23 -10.99
C VAL A 22 3.25 8.18 -12.51
N LEU A 23 2.14 7.71 -13.09
CA LEU A 23 1.94 7.67 -14.53
C LEU A 23 0.88 8.69 -14.87
N GLU A 24 1.26 9.68 -15.65
CA GLU A 24 0.37 10.67 -16.22
C GLU A 24 0.15 10.36 -17.70
N ILE A 25 -1.10 10.20 -18.09
CA ILE A 25 -1.49 9.87 -19.46
C ILE A 25 -2.38 10.99 -19.98
N SER A 26 -2.01 11.55 -21.12
CA SER A 26 -2.84 12.44 -21.93
C SER A 26 -3.15 11.79 -23.28
N ILE A 27 -3.89 12.49 -24.13
CA ILE A 27 -4.23 12.01 -25.49
C ILE A 27 -2.96 11.74 -26.32
N SER A 28 -1.88 12.48 -26.09
CA SER A 28 -0.66 12.41 -26.92
C SER A 28 0.62 12.11 -26.15
N THR A 29 0.57 12.10 -24.81
CA THR A 29 1.78 11.95 -24.00
C THR A 29 1.59 10.94 -22.88
N VAL A 30 2.67 10.24 -22.58
CA VAL A 30 2.80 9.39 -21.39
C VAL A 30 4.02 9.88 -20.64
N PHE A 31 3.82 10.31 -19.39
CA PHE A 31 4.89 10.80 -18.52
C PHE A 31 4.97 9.91 -17.28
N TRP A 32 6.18 9.42 -17.01
CA TRP A 32 6.48 8.67 -15.80
C TRP A 32 7.31 9.53 -14.86
N GLN A 33 6.84 9.64 -13.63
CA GLN A 33 7.58 10.25 -12.53
C GLN A 33 7.96 9.18 -11.52
N CYS A 34 9.24 9.11 -11.16
CA CYS A 34 9.74 8.28 -10.07
C CYS A 34 10.06 9.18 -8.88
N ILE A 35 9.40 8.92 -7.75
CA ILE A 35 9.60 9.66 -6.50
C ILE A 35 10.27 8.70 -5.51
N LYS A 36 11.49 9.06 -5.13
CA LYS A 36 12.29 8.31 -4.14
C LYS A 36 12.02 8.86 -2.74
N LYS A 37 12.24 8.02 -1.73
CA LYS A 37 12.23 8.46 -0.33
C LYS A 37 13.19 9.64 -0.12
N PRO A 38 12.73 10.80 0.36
CA PRO A 38 13.62 11.91 0.71
C PRO A 38 14.49 11.56 1.93
N GLU A 39 15.75 12.01 1.94
CA GLU A 39 16.69 11.72 3.04
C GLU A 39 16.22 12.25 4.40
N ALA A 40 15.50 13.37 4.42
CA ALA A 40 15.05 14.04 5.63
C ALA A 40 13.72 13.50 6.20
N ILE A 41 13.10 12.49 5.58
CA ILE A 41 11.80 11.95 5.99
C ILE A 41 11.96 10.53 6.50
N ASP A 42 11.61 10.30 7.77
CA ASP A 42 11.63 8.96 8.36
C ASP A 42 10.35 8.16 8.09
N GLN A 43 9.22 8.85 7.89
CA GLN A 43 7.94 8.21 7.56
C GLN A 43 7.87 7.80 6.10
N TRP A 44 8.30 6.57 5.82
CA TRP A 44 8.22 5.97 4.50
C TRP A 44 8.08 4.45 4.59
N PRO A 45 7.12 3.81 3.89
CA PRO A 45 6.96 2.38 3.95
C PRO A 45 8.17 1.67 3.34
N VAL A 46 8.64 0.60 3.99
CA VAL A 46 9.70 -0.24 3.43
C VAL A 46 9.29 -0.86 2.10
N GLY A 47 10.29 -1.25 1.29
CA GLY A 47 10.06 -1.89 0.02
C GLY A 47 9.34 -3.22 0.20
N ARG A 48 8.27 -3.43 -0.58
CA ARG A 48 7.34 -4.53 -0.34
C ARG A 48 6.71 -5.11 -1.60
N TYR A 49 6.24 -6.35 -1.52
CA TYR A 49 5.50 -7.03 -2.59
C TYR A 49 4.41 -7.93 -2.00
N TYR A 50 3.50 -8.44 -2.84
CA TYR A 50 2.28 -9.15 -2.40
C TYR A 50 1.44 -8.39 -1.35
N HIS A 51 1.61 -7.08 -1.26
CA HIS A 51 0.79 -6.19 -0.45
C HIS A 51 -0.53 -5.93 -1.20
N ALA A 52 -1.55 -5.53 -0.46
CA ALA A 52 -2.79 -5.05 -1.07
C ALA A 52 -2.78 -3.53 -1.10
N GLY A 53 -3.51 -2.94 -2.05
CA GLY A 53 -3.74 -1.51 -2.08
C GLY A 53 -5.04 -1.12 -2.77
N ALA A 54 -5.55 0.05 -2.43
CA ALA A 54 -6.74 0.64 -3.05
C ALA A 54 -6.65 2.16 -3.08
N ILE A 55 -7.33 2.77 -4.05
CA ILE A 55 -7.40 4.23 -4.19
C ILE A 55 -8.67 4.74 -3.52
N ILE A 56 -8.54 5.76 -2.69
CA ILE A 56 -9.65 6.53 -2.15
C ILE A 56 -9.83 7.78 -3.03
N THR A 57 -10.97 7.85 -3.73
CA THR A 57 -11.36 8.98 -4.58
C THR A 57 -12.67 9.58 -4.09
N GLY A 58 -12.61 10.63 -3.29
CA GLY A 58 -13.81 11.35 -2.80
C GLY A 58 -13.54 12.78 -2.36
N SER A 59 -12.32 13.26 -2.55
CA SER A 59 -11.87 14.62 -2.28
C SER A 59 -10.97 15.07 -3.42
N ASP A 60 -10.58 16.35 -3.43
CA ASP A 60 -9.60 16.89 -4.38
C ASP A 60 -8.17 16.35 -4.15
N CYS A 61 -7.98 15.46 -3.17
CA CYS A 61 -6.72 14.85 -2.81
C CYS A 61 -6.85 13.33 -2.87
N PRO A 62 -6.65 12.70 -4.03
CA PRO A 62 -6.72 11.25 -4.15
C PRO A 62 -5.62 10.60 -3.29
N MET A 63 -5.98 9.51 -2.62
CA MET A 63 -5.07 8.81 -1.70
C MET A 63 -4.91 7.35 -2.09
N LEU A 64 -3.73 6.80 -1.87
CA LEU A 64 -3.45 5.36 -2.00
C LEU A 64 -3.30 4.76 -0.60
N VAL A 65 -4.13 3.78 -0.27
CA VAL A 65 -3.93 2.92 0.90
C VAL A 65 -3.16 1.68 0.48
N ILE A 66 -2.15 1.30 1.26
CA ILE A 66 -1.45 0.01 1.16
C ILE A 66 -1.46 -0.70 2.50
N SER A 67 -1.53 -2.03 2.47
CA SER A 67 -1.58 -2.86 3.67
C SER A 67 -0.73 -4.12 3.50
N GLY A 68 0.07 -4.42 4.53
CA GLY A 68 0.83 -5.66 4.65
C GLY A 68 1.80 -5.92 3.49
N GLY A 69 1.84 -7.19 3.07
CA GLY A 69 2.78 -7.73 2.10
C GLY A 69 4.02 -8.35 2.73
N TRP A 70 5.02 -8.59 1.89
CA TRP A 70 6.34 -9.09 2.27
C TRP A 70 7.41 -8.05 2.01
N ASP A 71 8.37 -7.96 2.93
CA ASP A 71 9.59 -7.20 2.72
C ASP A 71 10.64 -7.99 1.92
N LYS A 72 11.82 -7.42 1.72
CA LYS A 72 12.94 -8.07 1.00
C LYS A 72 13.41 -9.41 1.61
N ASN A 73 13.14 -9.66 2.88
CA ASN A 73 13.52 -10.88 3.58
C ASN A 73 12.40 -11.92 3.53
N ASN A 74 11.25 -11.60 2.95
CA ASN A 74 10.00 -12.36 2.93
C ASN A 74 9.36 -12.46 4.34
N ASP A 75 9.51 -11.39 5.12
CA ASP A 75 8.82 -11.24 6.40
C ASP A 75 7.47 -10.55 6.19
N THR A 76 6.43 -11.08 6.83
CA THR A 76 5.08 -10.51 6.78
C THR A 76 5.05 -9.16 7.46
N LEU A 77 4.80 -8.12 6.67
CA LEU A 77 4.64 -6.75 7.13
C LEU A 77 3.32 -6.59 7.89
N ASP A 78 3.37 -5.78 8.94
CA ASP A 78 2.30 -5.56 9.90
C ASP A 78 2.03 -4.05 10.02
N ASP A 79 1.79 -3.45 8.87
CA ASP A 79 1.58 -2.01 8.75
C ASP A 79 0.55 -1.70 7.66
N CYS A 80 -0.11 -0.56 7.86
CA CYS A 80 -1.04 0.03 6.90
C CYS A 80 -0.61 1.48 6.72
N TRP A 81 -0.62 1.96 5.48
CA TRP A 81 -0.16 3.30 5.14
C TRP A 81 -1.11 3.96 4.17
N ILE A 82 -1.24 5.28 4.28
CA ILE A 82 -1.93 6.11 3.32
C ILE A 82 -0.96 7.11 2.70
N LEU A 83 -0.94 7.19 1.38
CA LEU A 83 -0.20 8.17 0.60
C LEU A 83 -1.15 9.28 0.17
N ASN A 84 -0.84 10.51 0.52
CA ASN A 84 -1.36 11.66 -0.19
C ASN A 84 -0.65 11.73 -1.55
N ILE A 85 -1.36 11.42 -2.64
CA ILE A 85 -0.75 11.32 -3.97
C ILE A 85 -0.27 12.69 -4.45
N THR A 86 -0.94 13.77 -4.08
CA THR A 86 -0.56 15.14 -4.49
C THR A 86 0.68 15.64 -3.76
N GLN A 87 0.78 15.36 -2.46
CA GLN A 87 1.86 15.84 -1.60
C GLN A 87 3.04 14.86 -1.51
N HIS A 88 2.89 13.64 -2.02
CA HIS A 88 3.85 12.55 -1.89
C HIS A 88 4.26 12.25 -0.44
N SER A 89 3.35 12.44 0.50
CA SER A 89 3.55 12.22 1.92
C SER A 89 2.82 10.96 2.39
N TRP A 90 3.51 10.16 3.19
CA TRP A 90 2.95 8.95 3.78
C TRP A 90 2.53 9.21 5.23
N ILE A 91 1.40 8.64 5.62
CA ILE A 91 0.95 8.56 7.02
C ILE A 91 0.74 7.09 7.36
N LYS A 92 1.28 6.65 8.50
CA LYS A 92 1.04 5.29 9.00
C LYS A 92 -0.32 5.25 9.71
N LEU A 93 -1.13 4.26 9.37
CA LEU A 93 -2.42 4.04 9.98
C LEU A 93 -2.30 3.03 11.12
N ASP A 94 -2.93 3.33 12.24
CA ASP A 94 -3.07 2.39 13.35
C ASP A 94 -4.27 1.47 13.07
N VAL A 95 -3.97 0.25 12.63
CA VAL A 95 -4.94 -0.74 12.18
C VAL A 95 -4.63 -2.06 12.90
N PRO A 96 -5.64 -2.81 13.38
CA PRO A 96 -5.43 -4.09 14.04
C PRO A 96 -4.61 -5.07 13.19
N HIS A 97 -3.73 -5.83 13.84
CA HIS A 97 -2.91 -6.90 13.23
C HIS A 97 -3.73 -7.88 12.38
N SER A 98 -4.98 -8.13 12.79
CA SER A 98 -5.91 -8.98 12.06
C SER A 98 -6.30 -8.42 10.69
N VAL A 99 -5.87 -7.23 10.28
CA VAL A 99 -6.24 -6.60 9.01
C VAL A 99 -5.00 -6.44 8.13
N ASN A 100 -3.88 -6.02 8.72
CA ASN A 100 -2.66 -5.64 8.00
C ASN A 100 -1.52 -6.66 8.05
N LYS A 101 -1.44 -7.55 9.06
CA LYS A 101 -0.39 -8.58 9.15
C LYS A 101 -0.62 -9.76 8.21
N ARG A 102 -0.54 -9.53 6.91
CA ARG A 102 -0.83 -10.53 5.88
C ARG A 102 -0.27 -10.16 4.51
N TYR A 103 -0.17 -11.13 3.63
CA TYR A 103 0.21 -10.95 2.22
C TYR A 103 -0.75 -11.71 1.30
N SER A 104 -0.71 -11.38 0.00
CA SER A 104 -1.57 -11.97 -1.05
C SER A 104 -3.07 -11.90 -0.71
N HIS A 105 -3.50 -10.79 -0.11
CA HIS A 105 -4.89 -10.51 0.22
C HIS A 105 -5.47 -9.48 -0.73
N SER A 106 -6.80 -9.37 -0.78
CA SER A 106 -7.47 -8.26 -1.44
C SER A 106 -7.79 -7.15 -0.44
N LEU A 107 -7.80 -5.91 -0.94
CA LEU A 107 -8.19 -4.73 -0.18
C LEU A 107 -9.12 -3.87 -1.02
N SER A 108 -10.16 -3.33 -0.39
CA SER A 108 -11.15 -2.46 -1.03
C SER A 108 -11.54 -1.34 -0.07
N VAL A 109 -11.90 -0.20 -0.63
CA VAL A 109 -12.33 0.97 0.14
C VAL A 109 -13.76 1.35 -0.21
N PHE A 110 -14.54 1.79 0.78
CA PHE A 110 -15.89 2.32 0.61
C PHE A 110 -15.99 3.68 1.30
N ILE A 111 -16.42 4.70 0.55
CA ILE A 111 -16.64 6.04 1.10
C ILE A 111 -18.06 6.09 1.65
N MET A 112 -18.19 6.18 2.97
CA MET A 112 -19.48 6.20 3.65
C MET A 112 -20.00 7.63 3.83
N SER A 113 -19.10 8.59 4.01
CA SER A 113 -19.38 10.03 4.10
C SER A 113 -18.09 10.82 3.83
N PRO A 114 -18.13 12.17 3.74
CA PRO A 114 -16.93 12.99 3.50
C PRO A 114 -15.78 12.75 4.48
N HIS A 115 -16.06 12.29 5.70
CA HIS A 115 -15.07 12.05 6.74
C HIS A 115 -15.00 10.57 7.17
N CYS A 116 -15.65 9.65 6.46
CA CYS A 116 -15.70 8.24 6.86
C CYS A 116 -15.44 7.33 5.68
N VAL A 117 -14.36 6.54 5.79
CA VAL A 117 -13.99 5.51 4.82
C VAL A 117 -13.88 4.17 5.52
N TRP A 118 -14.42 3.14 4.90
CA TRP A 118 -14.27 1.75 5.32
C TRP A 118 -13.17 1.09 4.50
N ILE A 119 -12.27 0.37 5.19
CA ILE A 119 -11.27 -0.48 4.56
C ILE A 119 -11.66 -1.92 4.82
N ILE A 120 -11.83 -2.69 3.75
CA ILE A 120 -12.21 -4.10 3.78
C ILE A 120 -11.03 -4.92 3.27
N SER A 121 -10.54 -5.84 4.10
CA SER A 121 -9.44 -6.76 3.79
C SER A 121 -9.95 -8.20 3.82
N VAL A 122 -9.69 -8.96 2.75
CA VAL A 122 -10.19 -10.34 2.60
C VAL A 122 -9.09 -11.30 2.16
N GLY A 123 -9.03 -12.45 2.83
CA GLY A 123 -8.10 -13.54 2.51
C GLY A 123 -6.64 -13.23 2.79
N GLY A 124 -5.74 -13.92 2.09
CA GLY A 124 -4.30 -13.84 2.33
C GLY A 124 -3.80 -14.78 3.44
N ALA A 125 -2.49 -14.79 3.61
CA ALA A 125 -1.78 -15.60 4.59
C ALA A 125 -0.90 -14.74 5.51
N ILE A 126 -0.65 -15.23 6.73
CA ILE A 126 0.09 -14.49 7.76
C ILE A 126 1.56 -14.91 7.87
N ASP A 127 1.91 -16.09 7.36
CA ASP A 127 3.25 -16.66 7.44
C ASP A 127 3.59 -17.52 6.21
N ARG A 128 4.84 -18.01 6.13
CA ARG A 128 5.32 -18.85 5.02
C ARG A 128 4.76 -20.28 5.04
N ASN A 129 4.10 -20.69 6.12
CA ASN A 129 3.40 -21.96 6.20
C ASN A 129 1.99 -21.86 5.62
N PHE A 130 1.65 -20.71 5.02
CA PHE A 130 0.34 -20.43 4.44
C PHE A 130 -0.78 -20.54 5.48
N THR A 131 -0.52 -20.08 6.71
CA THR A 131 -1.61 -19.89 7.67
C THR A 131 -2.58 -18.84 7.13
N TYR A 132 -3.72 -19.29 6.63
CA TYR A 132 -4.70 -18.43 5.97
C TYR A 132 -5.60 -17.69 6.95
N VAL A 133 -6.01 -16.50 6.57
CA VAL A 133 -7.01 -15.76 7.32
C VAL A 133 -8.39 -16.11 6.80
N LEU A 134 -9.18 -16.77 7.66
CA LEU A 134 -10.46 -17.35 7.30
C LEU A 134 -11.62 -16.35 7.22
N ASN A 135 -11.55 -15.25 8.00
CA ASN A 135 -12.63 -14.27 8.07
C ASN A 135 -12.21 -12.94 7.44
N PRO A 136 -13.12 -12.25 6.70
CA PRO A 136 -12.88 -10.87 6.33
C PRO A 136 -12.73 -10.02 7.59
N ASN A 137 -11.81 -9.07 7.55
CA ASN A 137 -11.64 -8.10 8.64
C ASN A 137 -11.96 -6.71 8.08
N THR A 138 -12.83 -5.99 8.79
CA THR A 138 -13.24 -4.63 8.43
C THR A 138 -12.77 -3.67 9.51
N VAL A 139 -12.17 -2.57 9.09
CA VAL A 139 -11.79 -1.48 9.99
C VAL A 139 -12.45 -0.20 9.50
N MET A 140 -13.04 0.52 10.45
CA MET A 140 -13.59 1.84 10.23
C MET A 140 -12.54 2.87 10.60
N GLN A 141 -12.26 3.80 9.70
CA GLN A 141 -11.40 4.95 9.97
C GLN A 141 -12.24 6.22 9.86
N THR A 142 -12.37 6.93 10.98
CA THR A 142 -13.33 8.04 11.14
C THR A 142 -12.76 9.41 10.86
N GLU A 143 -11.47 9.53 10.54
CA GLU A 143 -10.84 10.79 10.15
C GLU A 143 -9.68 10.47 9.20
N LEU A 144 -9.67 11.11 8.02
CA LEU A 144 -8.59 11.12 7.03
C LEU A 144 -8.28 12.57 6.65
#